data_AF-C0FYJ8-F1
#
_entry.id   AF-C0FYJ8-F1
#
_cell.length_a   1.000
_cell.length_b   1.000
_cell.length_c   1.000
_cell.angle_alpha   90.00
_cell.angle_beta   90.00
_cell.angle_gamma   90.00
#
_symmetry.space_group_name_H-M   'P 1'
#
loop_
_entity.id
_entity.type
_entity.pdbx_description
1 polymer ?
#
loop_
_entity_poly.entity_id
_entity_poly.type
_entity_poly.pdbx_seq_one_letter_code
_entity_poly.pdbx_strand_id
1 'polypeptide(L)' 'METSRKIKYSGIDRLILGIAYALLGLFVLSIVIPLIYVVLASFMDPTVLNNQGLSFRIKDWTLDAYRRVLENEMIWRGFF' A
#
# COMPACT_ATOMS: atom_id res chain seq x y z
N MET A 1 -28.79 30.74 23.69
CA MET A 1 -27.32 30.57 23.54
C MET A 1 -26.97 29.21 24.12
N GLU A 2 -26.78 28.22 23.25
CA GLU A 2 -26.44 26.86 23.68
C GLU A 2 -24.93 26.82 23.99
N THR A 3 -24.58 26.83 25.27
CA THR A 3 -23.18 26.78 25.70
C THR A 3 -22.60 25.41 25.35
N SER A 4 -21.77 25.32 24.31
CA SER A 4 -20.95 24.13 24.03
C SER A 4 -20.11 23.80 25.25
N ARG A 5 -20.51 22.78 26.01
CA ARG A 5 -19.67 22.16 27.05
C ARG A 5 -18.43 21.60 26.35
N LYS A 6 -17.26 22.19 26.60
CA LYS A 6 -15.98 21.57 26.24
C LYS A 6 -15.88 20.27 27.01
N ILE A 7 -16.03 19.13 26.32
CA ILE A 7 -15.83 17.81 26.90
C ILE A 7 -14.37 17.73 27.32
N LYS A 8 -14.13 17.74 28.63
CA LYS A 8 -12.79 17.63 29.20
C LYS A 8 -12.44 16.14 29.17
N TYR A 9 -11.80 15.69 28.08
CA TYR A 9 -11.36 14.30 27.94
C TYR A 9 -10.57 13.89 29.18
N SER A 10 -11.06 12.88 29.88
CA SER A 10 -10.39 12.24 31.00
C SER A 10 -9.07 11.62 30.52
N GLY A 11 -8.12 11.39 31.44
CA GLY A 11 -6.84 10.73 31.10
C GLY A 11 -7.06 9.36 30.44
N ILE A 12 -8.13 8.66 30.82
CA ILE A 12 -8.55 7.38 30.24
C ILE A 12 -9.07 7.56 28.80
N ASP A 13 -9.86 8.61 28.54
CA ASP A 13 -10.39 8.88 27.19
C ASP A 13 -9.26 9.13 26.19
N ARG A 14 -8.22 9.86 26.60
CA ARG A 14 -7.03 10.08 25.76
C ARG A 14 -6.27 8.80 25.47
N LEU A 15 -6.18 7.89 26.45
CA LEU A 15 -5.55 6.59 26.26
C LEU A 15 -6.33 5.73 25.27
N ILE A 16 -7.65 5.66 25.42
CA ILE A 16 -8.54 4.89 24.52
C ILE A 16 -8.43 5.44 23.10
N LEU A 17 -8.48 6.76 22.93
CA LEU A 17 -8.32 7.40 21.62
C LEU A 17 -6.94 7.08 21.01
N GLY A 18 -5.87 7.13 21.81
CA GLY A 18 -4.53 6.76 21.35
C GLY A 18 -4.44 5.32 20.84
N ILE A 19 -5.02 4.36 21.58
CA ILE A 19 -5.06 2.96 21.16
C ILE A 19 -5.91 2.79 19.89
N ALA A 20 -7.08 3.43 19.83
CA ALA A 20 -7.95 3.36 18.65
C ALA A 20 -7.25 3.88 17.39
N TYR A 21 -6.56 5.02 17.48
CA TYR A 21 -5.79 5.56 16.36
C TYR A 21 -4.57 4.70 16.01
N ALA A 22 -3.91 4.08 17.00
CA ALA A 22 -2.80 3.17 16.74
C ALA A 22 -3.27 1.90 15.99
N LEU A 23 -4.38 1.30 16.40
CA LEU A 23 -4.98 0.16 15.73
C LEU A 23 -5.46 0.52 14.32
N LEU A 24 -6.10 1.68 14.16
CA LEU A 24 -6.50 2.19 12.85
C LEU A 24 -5.27 2.40 11.95
N GLY A 25 -4.21 2.99 12.48
CA GLY A 25 -2.95 3.19 11.76
C GLY A 25 -2.33 1.87 11.32
N LEU A 26 -2.29 0.86 12.21
CA LEU A 26 -1.80 -0.47 11.87
C LEU A 26 -2.65 -1.16 10.79
N PHE A 27 -3.97 -0.98 10.85
CA PHE A 27 -4.89 -1.49 9.83
C PHE A 27 -4.68 -0.80 8.47
N VAL A 28 -4.45 0.50 8.44
CA VAL A 28 -4.11 1.21 7.20
C VAL A 28 -2.76 0.73 6.68
N LEU A 29 -1.75 0.57 7.54
CA LEU A 29 -0.42 0.09 7.15
C LEU A 29 -0.47 -1.33 6.59
N SER A 30 -1.29 -2.22 7.15
CA SER A 30 -1.42 -3.59 6.65
C SER A 30 -2.01 -3.66 5.23
N ILE A 31 -2.73 -2.63 4.80
CA ILE A 31 -3.25 -2.48 3.43
C ILE A 31 -2.23 -1.75 2.54
N VAL A 32 -1.65 -0.65 3.03
CA VAL A 32 -0.76 0.20 2.24
C VAL A 32 0.56 -0.50 1.90
N ILE A 33 1.14 -1.26 2.84
CA ILE A 33 2.40 -1.99 2.63
C ILE A 33 2.32 -2.96 1.45
N PRO A 34 1.34 -3.89 1.36
CA PRO A 34 1.25 -4.79 0.21
C PRO A 34 0.95 -4.05 -1.10
N LEU A 35 0.20 -2.95 -1.07
CA LEU A 35 -0.03 -2.14 -2.27
C LEU A 35 1.27 -1.50 -2.78
N ILE A 36 2.09 -0.94 -1.90
CA ILE A 36 3.41 -0.41 -2.25
C ILE A 36 4.28 -1.52 -2.84
N TYR A 37 4.27 -2.71 -2.23
CA TYR A 37 5.01 -3.86 -2.74
C TYR A 37 4.59 -4.22 -4.17
N VAL A 38 3.28 -4.30 -4.45
CA VAL A 38 2.76 -4.59 -5.79
C VAL A 38 3.24 -3.56 -6.81
N VAL A 39 3.18 -2.26 -6.45
CA VAL A 39 3.67 -1.18 -7.33
C VAL A 39 5.16 -1.34 -7.60
N LEU A 40 6.00 -1.46 -6.57
CA LEU A 40 7.45 -1.59 -6.75
C LEU A 40 7.81 -2.84 -7.56
N ALA A 41 7.20 -3.98 -7.23
CA ALA A 41 7.41 -5.25 -7.93
C ALA A 41 7.00 -5.18 -9.41
N SER A 42 5.95 -4.42 -9.75
CA SER A 42 5.48 -4.29 -11.14
C SER A 42 6.48 -3.60 -12.09
N PHE A 43 7.43 -2.85 -11.54
CA PHE A 43 8.51 -2.23 -12.29
C PHE A 43 9.80 -3.05 -12.29
N MET A 44 9.90 -4.17 -11.57
CA MET A 44 11.15 -4.93 -11.47
C MET A 44 11.23 -6.07 -12.48
N ASP A 45 12.46 -6.38 -12.94
CA ASP A 45 12.69 -7.61 -13.70
C ASP A 45 12.35 -8.85 -12.84
N PRO A 46 11.54 -9.79 -13.36
CA PRO A 46 11.07 -10.93 -12.56
C PRO A 46 12.20 -11.84 -12.08
N THR A 47 13.33 -11.91 -12.80
CA THR A 47 14.49 -12.71 -12.38
C THR A 47 15.20 -12.08 -11.19
N VAL A 48 15.28 -10.75 -11.14
CA VAL A 48 15.86 -10.03 -9.99
C VAL A 48 14.93 -10.15 -8.79
N LEU A 49 13.63 -9.92 -8.99
CA LEU A 49 12.63 -10.00 -7.92
C LEU A 49 12.59 -11.40 -7.28
N ASN A 50 12.66 -12.47 -8.09
CA ASN A 50 12.61 -13.84 -7.60
C ASN A 50 13.90 -14.28 -6.87
N ASN A 51 15.06 -13.77 -7.28
CA ASN A 51 16.35 -14.20 -6.72
C ASN A 51 16.82 -13.34 -5.53
N GLN A 52 16.47 -12.05 -5.51
CA GLN A 52 17.02 -11.08 -4.57
C GLN A 52 15.95 -10.30 -3.79
N GLY A 53 14.67 -10.44 -4.15
CA GLY A 53 13.59 -9.62 -3.60
C GLY A 53 13.56 -8.21 -4.20
N LEU A 54 13.08 -7.22 -3.43
CA LEU A 54 13.02 -5.84 -3.89
C LEU A 54 14.42 -5.22 -4.05
N SER A 55 14.71 -4.69 -5.22
CA SER A 55 15.94 -3.98 -5.54
C SER A 55 15.65 -2.50 -5.79
N PHE A 56 16.32 -1.63 -5.04
CA PHE A 56 16.25 -0.17 -5.23
C PHE A 56 17.22 0.34 -6.30
N ARG A 57 17.86 -0.55 -7.06
CA ARG A 57 18.78 -0.19 -8.13
C ARG A 57 17.98 0.08 -9.39
N ILE A 58 18.07 1.29 -9.90
CA ILE A 58 17.32 1.76 -11.08
C ILE A 58 17.52 0.85 -12.30
N LYS A 59 18.70 0.24 -12.45
CA LYS A 59 18.98 -0.68 -13.57
C LYS A 59 18.22 -2.01 -13.53
N ASP A 60 17.69 -2.38 -12.37
CA ASP A 60 16.88 -3.59 -12.21
C ASP A 60 15.38 -3.29 -12.47
N TRP A 61 15.06 -2.03 -12.81
CA TRP A 61 13.71 -1.56 -13.10
C TRP A 61 13.48 -1.51 -14.62
N THR A 62 12.31 -1.97 -15.06
CA THR A 62 11.92 -2.11 -16.46
C THR A 62 10.41 -1.95 -16.63
N LEU A 63 10.00 -1.46 -17.81
CA LEU A 63 8.59 -1.39 -18.22
C LEU A 63 8.15 -2.62 -19.04
N ASP A 64 9.04 -3.61 -19.18
CA ASP A 64 8.80 -4.78 -20.03
C ASP A 64 7.58 -5.59 -19.57
N ALA A 65 7.32 -5.66 -18.26
CA ALA A 65 6.12 -6.29 -17.73
C ALA A 65 4.84 -5.65 -18.28
N TYR A 66 4.75 -4.31 -18.28
CA TYR A 66 3.61 -3.60 -18.85
C TYR A 66 3.48 -3.81 -20.36
N ARG A 67 4.62 -3.76 -21.08
CA ARG A 67 4.65 -4.03 -22.51
C ARG A 67 4.06 -5.40 -22.84
N ARG A 68 4.49 -6.45 -22.13
CA ARG A 68 3.97 -7.82 -22.30
C ARG A 68 2.47 -7.93 -22.04
N VAL A 69 1.95 -7.20 -21.06
CA VAL A 69 0.50 -7.18 -20.76
C VAL A 69 -0.27 -6.50 -21.90
N LEU A 70 0.22 -5.35 -22.36
CA LEU A 70 -0.44 -4.58 -23.42
C LEU A 70 -0.38 -5.29 -24.78
N GLU A 71 0.68 -6.04 -25.07
CA GLU A 71 0.84 -6.78 -26.33
C GLU A 71 0.12 -8.15 -26.34
N ASN A 72 -0.31 -8.67 -25.19
CA ASN A 72 -0.92 -10.00 -25.11
C ASN A 72 -2.43 -9.97 -25.34
N GLU A 73 -2.87 -10.35 -26.54
CA GLU A 73 -4.29 -10.42 -26.89
C GLU A 73 -5.13 -11.29 -25.96
N MET A 74 -4.58 -12.36 -25.37
CA MET A 74 -5.34 -13.24 -24.47
C MET A 74 -5.74 -12.51 -23.19
N ILE A 75 -4.88 -11.61 -22.69
CA ILE A 75 -5.19 -10.77 -21.53
C ILE A 75 -6.34 -9.83 -21.87
N TRP A 76 -6.29 -9.19 -23.04
CA TRP A 76 -7.35 -8.29 -23.51
C TRP A 76 -8.69 -9.02 -23.72
N ARG A 77 -8.68 -10.24 -24.25
CA ARG A 77 -9.89 -11.09 -24.34
C ARG A 77 -10.48 -11.46 -22.98
N GLY A 78 -9.71 -11.37 -21.89
CA GLY A 78 -10.23 -11.54 -20.54
C GLY A 78 -10.84 -10.26 -19.95
N PHE A 79 -10.50 -9.09 -20.50
CA PHE A 79 -11.03 -7.80 -20.08
C PHE A 79 -12.32 -7.39 -20.80
N PHE A 80 -12.53 -7.88 -22.03
CA PHE A 80 -13.67 -7.58 -22.90
C PHE A 80 -14.47 -8.85 -23.19
#